data_AF-A0A7J3EDM9-F1
#
_entry.id   AF-A0A7J3EDM9-F1
#
_cell.length_a   1.000
_cell.length_b   1.000
_cell.length_c   1.000
_cell.angle_alpha   90.00
_cell.angle_beta   90.00
_cell.angle_gamma   90.00
#
_symmetry.space_group_name_H-M   'P 1'
#
loop_
_entity.id
_entity.type
_entity.pdbx_description
1 polymer ?
#
loop_
_entity_poly.entity_id
_entity_poly.type
_entity_poly.pdbx_seq_one_letter_code
_entity_poly.pdbx_strand_id
1 'polypeptide(L)'
;MVAPKHRYKILKLKSPYWKPGFDYERFLISKIKRIVKNGDIVVLSEKAISTALGNIVDEAEVKPSLTSKFLAGFWMRKVWGYLLGPLCRLKPETISNIRNYPIEEGSKHKETALRTSGLLQALRPFSEGCLDVVNLPYSYAALPLKNAYELAERIRRILLKYGKKVSIVISDSDKTFSLGPIHLCSRPHCVKGLVCLGLPAYIIGASLGLKARATPVAAAGWAYPVEDLLDVCEVADRARGYGAGRNMWEVAVKFGTGFTSVTWNMLEKVPHYPVVILRRF
;
A
#
# COMPACT_ATOMS: atom_id res chain seq x y z
N MET A 1 -10.54 -9.24 14.60
CA MET A 1 -9.17 -9.41 14.06
C MET A 1 -8.91 -10.89 13.88
N VAL A 2 -8.27 -11.30 12.79
CA VAL A 2 -7.87 -12.70 12.60
C VAL A 2 -6.40 -12.84 13.00
N ALA A 3 -6.11 -13.80 13.88
CA ALA A 3 -4.75 -14.15 14.26
C ALA A 3 -4.04 -14.84 13.08
N PRO A 4 -2.73 -14.59 12.86
CA PRO A 4 -1.99 -15.32 11.86
C PRO A 4 -1.92 -16.80 12.22
N LYS A 5 -1.87 -17.67 11.20
CA LYS A 5 -1.73 -19.12 11.38
C LYS A 5 -0.45 -19.51 12.13
N HIS A 6 0.60 -18.70 12.00
CA HIS A 6 1.90 -18.93 12.61
C HIS A 6 2.30 -17.75 13.52
N ARG A 7 3.14 -18.04 14.51
CA ARG A 7 3.73 -17.02 15.38
C ARG A 7 5.03 -16.53 14.77
N TYR A 8 5.28 -15.23 14.88
CA TYR A 8 6.45 -14.57 14.32
C TYR A 8 7.11 -13.68 15.37
N LYS A 9 8.43 -13.78 15.48
CA LYS A 9 9.23 -12.74 16.11
C LYS A 9 9.39 -11.63 15.07
N ILE A 10 8.97 -10.42 15.45
CA ILE A 10 8.92 -9.26 14.56
C ILE A 10 10.10 -8.36 14.88
N LEU A 11 10.87 -7.99 13.86
CA LEU A 11 11.88 -6.95 13.95
C LEU A 11 11.62 -5.88 12.90
N LYS A 12 11.49 -4.63 13.35
CA LYS A 12 11.28 -3.46 12.48
C LYS A 12 12.59 -2.73 12.29
N LEU A 13 12.96 -2.42 11.05
CA LEU A 13 14.16 -1.64 10.79
C LEU A 13 13.79 -0.18 10.58
N LYS A 14 14.21 0.67 11.51
CA LYS A 14 14.14 2.12 11.35
C LYS A 14 15.12 2.53 10.25
N SER A 15 14.69 3.40 9.36
CA SER A 15 15.55 4.01 8.33
C SER A 15 15.37 5.53 8.30
N PRO A 16 16.26 6.25 7.61
CA PRO A 16 15.91 7.56 7.06
C PRO A 16 14.65 7.45 6.19
N TYR A 17 13.97 8.56 5.97
CA TYR A 17 12.83 8.60 5.06
C TYR A 17 13.29 8.31 3.63
N TRP A 18 12.64 7.37 2.95
CA TRP A 18 13.01 7.05 1.57
C TRP A 18 12.39 8.09 0.64
N LYS A 19 13.26 8.91 0.05
CA LYS A 19 12.92 9.95 -0.94
C LYS A 19 13.34 9.48 -2.34
N PRO A 20 12.86 10.12 -3.42
CA PRO A 20 13.40 9.87 -4.76
C PRO A 20 14.94 9.90 -4.79
N GLY A 21 15.54 8.86 -5.36
CA GLY A 21 16.99 8.68 -5.42
C GLY A 21 17.61 8.01 -4.18
N PHE A 22 16.82 7.63 -3.16
CA PHE A 22 17.36 6.90 -2.01
C PHE A 22 17.86 5.51 -2.43
N ASP A 23 19.13 5.21 -2.14
CA ASP A 23 19.74 3.90 -2.41
C ASP A 23 19.28 2.85 -1.38
N TYR A 24 18.05 2.38 -1.59
CA TYR A 24 17.44 1.36 -0.73
C TYR A 24 18.20 0.04 -0.82
N GLU A 25 18.78 -0.34 -1.96
CA GLU A 25 19.51 -1.60 -2.07
C GLU A 25 20.74 -1.62 -1.16
N ARG A 26 21.57 -0.58 -1.20
CA ARG A 26 22.73 -0.45 -0.32
C ARG A 26 22.31 -0.35 1.15
N PHE A 27 21.21 0.34 1.45
CA PHE A 27 20.65 0.37 2.79
C PHE A 27 20.26 -1.04 3.27
N LEU A 28 19.50 -1.78 2.46
CA LEU A 28 19.08 -3.14 2.75
C LEU A 28 20.30 -4.04 2.98
N ILE A 29 21.27 -4.03 2.07
CA ILE A 29 22.49 -4.85 2.18
C ILE A 29 23.26 -4.51 3.46
N SER A 30 23.47 -3.22 3.76
CA SER A 30 24.29 -2.80 4.90
C SER A 30 23.65 -3.16 6.25
N LYS A 31 22.32 -3.05 6.37
CA LYS A 31 21.58 -3.29 7.63
C LYS A 31 21.11 -4.72 7.76
N ILE A 32 20.46 -5.26 6.74
CA ILE A 32 19.78 -6.57 6.80
C ILE A 32 20.79 -7.70 6.91
N LYS A 33 21.91 -7.66 6.17
CA LYS A 33 22.89 -8.76 6.13
C LYS A 33 23.39 -9.18 7.51
N ARG A 34 23.49 -8.25 8.45
CA ARG A 34 23.99 -8.50 9.82
C ARG A 34 22.94 -9.10 10.74
N ILE A 35 21.66 -8.95 10.40
CA ILE A 35 20.54 -9.18 11.30
C ILE A 35 19.75 -10.44 10.91
N VAL A 36 19.62 -10.70 9.61
CA VAL A 36 18.85 -11.84 9.13
C VAL A 36 19.57 -13.17 9.35
N LYS A 37 18.76 -14.16 9.70
CA LYS A 37 19.10 -15.58 9.77
C LYS A 37 18.47 -16.32 8.59
N ASN A 38 19.00 -17.49 8.28
CA ASN A 38 18.42 -18.35 7.26
C ASN A 38 16.99 -18.75 7.65
N GLY A 39 16.07 -18.70 6.69
CA GLY A 39 14.64 -18.91 6.90
C GLY A 39 13.85 -17.67 7.33
N ASP A 40 14.50 -16.54 7.60
CA ASP A 40 13.79 -15.28 7.85
C ASP A 40 13.04 -14.80 6.60
N ILE A 41 11.97 -14.05 6.83
CA ILE A 41 11.16 -13.41 5.80
C ILE A 41 11.35 -11.90 5.92
N VAL A 42 11.85 -11.27 4.86
CA VAL A 42 12.05 -9.81 4.79
C VAL A 42 10.90 -9.21 3.98
N VAL A 43 10.05 -8.42 4.63
CA VAL A 43 8.89 -7.77 4.02
C VAL A 43 9.18 -6.28 3.79
N LEU A 44 9.12 -5.85 2.54
CA LEU A 44 9.34 -4.48 2.09
C LEU A 44 8.03 -3.81 1.71
N SER A 45 7.89 -2.52 2.02
CA SER A 45 6.76 -1.72 1.54
C SER A 45 6.93 -1.40 0.05
N GLU A 46 5.90 -1.69 -0.75
CA GLU A 46 5.86 -1.29 -2.17
C GLU A 46 6.04 0.22 -2.33
N LYS A 47 5.22 1.03 -1.65
CA LYS A 47 5.31 2.49 -1.68
C LYS A 47 6.72 2.99 -1.40
N ALA A 48 7.39 2.45 -0.39
CA ALA A 48 8.73 2.92 -0.03
C ALA A 48 9.72 2.67 -1.19
N ILE A 49 9.71 1.47 -1.78
CA ILE A 49 10.56 1.15 -2.95
C ILE A 49 10.20 2.06 -4.12
N SER A 50 8.91 2.20 -4.41
CA SER A 50 8.41 3.05 -5.52
C SER A 50 8.86 4.51 -5.36
N THR A 51 8.73 5.05 -4.15
CA THR A 51 9.21 6.40 -3.81
C THR A 51 10.72 6.53 -3.98
N ALA A 52 11.49 5.55 -3.51
CA ALA A 52 12.94 5.55 -3.63
C ALA A 52 13.42 5.53 -5.09
N LEU A 53 12.69 4.80 -5.94
CA LEU A 53 12.92 4.76 -7.39
C LEU A 53 12.49 6.04 -8.13
N GLY A 54 11.89 7.02 -7.43
CA GLY A 54 11.30 8.19 -8.05
C GLY A 54 10.07 7.88 -8.90
N ASN A 55 9.44 6.72 -8.70
CA ASN A 55 8.23 6.29 -9.38
C ASN A 55 6.99 6.96 -8.75
N ILE A 56 7.00 8.28 -8.79
CA ILE A 56 5.99 9.19 -8.25
C ILE A 56 5.47 10.09 -9.37
N VAL A 57 4.22 10.52 -9.24
CA VAL A 57 3.60 11.54 -10.11
C VAL A 57 3.22 12.75 -9.27
N ASP A 58 3.44 13.95 -9.80
CA ASP A 58 2.92 15.17 -9.21
C ASP A 58 1.50 15.43 -9.73
N GLU A 59 0.51 15.19 -8.88
CA GLU A 59 -0.89 15.42 -9.23
C GLU A 59 -1.21 16.91 -9.34
N ALA A 60 -0.37 17.83 -8.82
CA ALA A 60 -0.60 19.26 -8.96
C ALA A 60 -0.64 19.72 -10.42
N GLU A 61 0.18 19.07 -11.27
CA GLU A 61 0.31 19.33 -12.72
C GLU A 61 -0.78 18.64 -13.55
N VAL A 62 -1.58 17.76 -12.94
CA VAL A 62 -2.61 16.99 -13.64
C VAL A 62 -3.82 17.88 -13.92
N LYS A 63 -4.19 17.98 -15.20
CA LYS A 63 -5.43 18.67 -15.63
C LYS A 63 -6.63 17.71 -15.58
N PRO A 64 -7.65 17.96 -14.74
CA PRO A 64 -8.79 17.06 -14.60
C PRO A 64 -9.75 17.11 -15.81
N SER A 65 -10.15 15.94 -16.30
CA SER A 65 -11.22 15.78 -17.30
C SER A 65 -12.61 15.97 -16.69
N LEU A 66 -13.63 16.11 -17.54
CA LEU A 66 -15.04 16.09 -17.09
C LEU A 66 -15.38 14.78 -16.36
N THR A 67 -14.85 13.65 -16.83
CA THR A 67 -15.02 12.35 -16.18
C THR A 67 -14.46 12.37 -14.76
N SER A 68 -13.22 12.83 -14.57
CA SER A 68 -12.60 12.91 -13.24
C SER A 68 -13.36 13.85 -12.29
N LYS A 69 -13.87 14.98 -12.79
CA LYS A 69 -14.72 15.91 -12.03
C LYS A 69 -16.04 15.27 -11.61
N PHE A 70 -16.67 14.53 -12.52
CA PHE A 70 -17.87 13.74 -12.18
C PHE A 70 -17.56 12.68 -11.12
N LEU A 71 -16.42 11.98 -11.25
CA LEU A 71 -16.01 10.99 -10.28
C LEU A 71 -15.79 11.61 -8.89
N ALA A 72 -15.09 12.73 -8.80
CA ALA A 72 -14.85 13.40 -7.52
C ALA A 72 -16.12 14.05 -6.93
N GLY A 73 -16.93 14.70 -7.77
CA GLY A 73 -18.09 15.48 -7.32
C GLY A 73 -19.34 14.65 -7.05
N PHE A 74 -19.70 13.75 -7.95
CA PHE A 74 -20.92 12.95 -7.84
C PHE A 74 -20.64 11.54 -7.33
N TRP A 75 -19.77 10.80 -8.01
CA TRP A 75 -19.54 9.39 -7.66
C TRP A 75 -18.99 9.22 -6.24
N MET A 76 -17.99 10.01 -5.86
CA MET A 76 -17.47 9.99 -4.49
C MET A 76 -18.47 10.54 -3.48
N ARG A 77 -18.88 11.81 -3.62
CA ARG A 77 -19.70 12.45 -2.58
C ARG A 77 -21.12 11.89 -2.45
N LYS A 78 -21.71 11.36 -3.52
CA LYS A 78 -23.09 10.83 -3.54
C LYS A 78 -23.11 9.31 -3.49
N VAL A 79 -22.58 8.64 -4.53
CA VAL A 79 -22.68 7.17 -4.63
C VAL A 79 -21.90 6.49 -3.50
N TRP A 80 -20.61 6.83 -3.33
CA TRP A 80 -19.84 6.32 -2.20
C TRP A 80 -20.28 6.91 -0.86
N GLY A 81 -20.57 8.21 -0.80
CA GLY A 81 -20.93 8.88 0.45
C GLY A 81 -22.24 8.38 1.09
N TYR A 82 -23.21 7.90 0.31
CA TYR A 82 -24.53 7.55 0.85
C TYR A 82 -24.98 6.13 0.56
N LEU A 83 -24.47 5.47 -0.49
CA LEU A 83 -24.88 4.10 -0.84
C LEU A 83 -23.75 3.10 -0.57
N LEU A 84 -22.66 3.19 -1.32
CA LEU A 84 -21.61 2.17 -1.28
C LEU A 84 -20.79 2.21 0.00
N GLY A 85 -20.60 3.38 0.61
CA GLY A 85 -19.87 3.53 1.86
C GLY A 85 -20.53 2.79 3.03
N PRO A 86 -21.82 3.06 3.33
CA PRO A 86 -22.59 2.26 4.29
C PRO A 86 -22.65 0.77 3.95
N LEU A 87 -22.91 0.43 2.67
CA LEU A 87 -22.96 -0.97 2.21
C LEU A 87 -21.63 -1.70 2.48
N CYS A 88 -20.50 -1.04 2.24
CA CYS A 88 -19.15 -1.57 2.48
C CYS A 88 -18.70 -1.41 3.94
N ARG A 89 -19.61 -1.08 4.87
CA ARG A 89 -19.34 -0.97 6.31
C ARG A 89 -18.19 0.00 6.63
N LEU A 90 -18.07 1.08 5.85
CA LEU A 90 -17.08 2.11 6.11
C LEU A 90 -17.38 2.81 7.43
N LYS A 91 -16.33 3.25 8.12
CA LYS A 91 -16.48 3.99 9.37
C LYS A 91 -17.23 5.32 9.14
N PRO A 92 -18.01 5.79 10.12
CA PRO A 92 -18.74 7.06 10.00
C PRO A 92 -17.85 8.24 9.62
N GLU A 93 -16.64 8.32 10.19
CA GLU A 93 -15.68 9.39 9.89
C GLU A 93 -15.20 9.31 8.43
N THR A 94 -14.94 8.08 7.95
CA THR A 94 -14.55 7.83 6.56
C THR A 94 -15.67 8.21 5.59
N ILE A 95 -16.92 7.87 5.92
CA ILE A 95 -18.09 8.25 5.12
C ILE A 95 -18.25 9.78 5.09
N SER A 96 -18.07 10.45 6.23
CA SER A 96 -18.09 11.91 6.31
C SER A 96 -17.03 12.54 5.41
N ASN A 97 -15.80 12.03 5.43
CA ASN A 97 -14.72 12.49 4.56
C ASN A 97 -15.04 12.27 3.07
N ILE A 98 -15.63 11.13 2.70
CA ILE A 98 -16.07 10.85 1.33
C ILE A 98 -17.19 11.81 0.89
N ARG A 99 -18.15 12.13 1.77
CA ARG A 99 -19.21 13.12 1.46
C ARG A 99 -18.63 14.51 1.23
N ASN A 100 -17.53 14.82 1.91
CA ASN A 100 -16.79 16.08 1.80
C ASN A 100 -15.53 15.95 0.91
N TYR A 101 -15.49 14.96 0.00
CA TYR A 101 -14.31 14.67 -0.82
C TYR A 101 -13.86 15.92 -1.60
N PRO A 102 -12.59 16.36 -1.52
CA PRO A 102 -12.15 17.62 -2.12
C PRO A 102 -12.31 17.56 -3.64
N ILE A 103 -13.06 18.51 -4.23
CA ILE A 103 -13.36 18.44 -5.68
C ILE A 103 -12.11 18.72 -6.49
N GLU A 104 -11.30 19.72 -6.12
CA GLU A 104 -10.14 20.10 -6.92
C GLU A 104 -9.07 19.01 -6.90
N GLU A 105 -8.51 18.72 -5.72
CA GLU A 105 -7.48 17.70 -5.54
C GLU A 105 -8.01 16.30 -5.89
N GLY A 106 -9.24 16.00 -5.49
CA GLY A 106 -9.87 14.73 -5.79
C GLY A 106 -10.10 14.52 -7.30
N SER A 107 -10.41 15.56 -8.07
CA SER A 107 -10.52 15.42 -9.53
C SER A 107 -9.15 15.14 -10.16
N LYS A 108 -8.09 15.79 -9.67
CA LYS A 108 -6.72 15.52 -10.15
C LYS A 108 -6.32 14.08 -9.84
N HIS A 109 -6.58 13.60 -8.63
CA HIS A 109 -6.33 12.20 -8.24
C HIS A 109 -7.12 11.20 -9.10
N LYS A 110 -8.42 11.45 -9.30
CA LYS A 110 -9.27 10.61 -10.17
C LYS A 110 -8.76 10.57 -11.61
N GLU A 111 -8.29 11.70 -12.12
CA GLU A 111 -7.68 11.79 -13.45
C GLU A 111 -6.38 10.97 -13.51
N THR A 112 -5.52 11.06 -12.50
CA THR A 112 -4.32 10.23 -12.38
C THR A 112 -4.68 8.75 -12.40
N ALA A 113 -5.62 8.31 -11.56
CA ALA A 113 -6.10 6.92 -11.51
C ALA A 113 -6.67 6.44 -12.86
N LEU A 114 -7.44 7.29 -13.55
CA LEU A 114 -7.98 6.99 -14.88
C LEU A 114 -6.85 6.72 -15.88
N ARG A 115 -5.83 7.58 -15.91
CA ARG A 115 -4.69 7.47 -16.84
C ARG A 115 -3.79 6.29 -16.54
N THR A 116 -3.58 5.98 -15.26
CA THR A 116 -2.64 4.92 -14.85
C THR A 116 -3.27 3.54 -14.83
N SER A 117 -4.57 3.44 -14.53
CA SER A 117 -5.19 2.17 -14.14
C SER A 117 -6.61 1.97 -14.65
N GLY A 118 -7.16 2.95 -15.36
CA GLY A 118 -8.44 2.87 -16.03
C GLY A 118 -9.66 3.10 -15.11
N LEU A 119 -10.84 3.14 -15.74
CA LEU A 119 -12.09 3.54 -15.10
C LEU A 119 -12.48 2.68 -13.90
N LEU A 120 -12.38 1.35 -14.00
CA LEU A 120 -12.78 0.46 -12.91
C LEU A 120 -11.98 0.70 -11.62
N GLN A 121 -10.72 1.11 -11.74
CA GLN A 121 -9.87 1.44 -10.60
C GLN A 121 -10.16 2.86 -10.08
N ALA A 122 -10.39 3.83 -10.96
CA ALA A 122 -10.78 5.19 -10.59
C ALA A 122 -12.16 5.27 -9.93
N LEU A 123 -13.04 4.28 -10.12
CA LEU A 123 -14.32 4.18 -9.42
C LEU A 123 -14.17 3.78 -7.94
N ARG A 124 -13.00 3.35 -7.49
CA ARG A 124 -12.80 2.99 -6.07
C ARG A 124 -12.77 4.24 -5.19
N PRO A 125 -13.05 4.11 -3.87
CA PRO A 125 -12.96 5.24 -2.96
C PRO A 125 -11.56 5.38 -2.34
N PHE A 126 -10.77 4.32 -2.43
CA PHE A 126 -9.41 4.17 -1.91
C PHE A 126 -8.63 3.28 -2.87
N SER A 127 -7.30 3.43 -2.85
CA SER A 127 -6.38 2.50 -3.53
C SER A 127 -6.63 2.41 -5.03
N GLU A 128 -6.87 3.56 -5.67
CA GLU A 128 -7.40 3.71 -7.02
C GLU A 128 -6.36 3.30 -8.08
N GLY A 129 -6.14 2.00 -8.24
CA GLY A 129 -5.05 1.45 -9.03
C GLY A 129 -3.75 1.27 -8.25
N CYS A 130 -3.86 1.13 -6.92
CA CYS A 130 -2.71 1.09 -6.00
C CYS A 130 -1.88 2.38 -5.99
N LEU A 131 -2.48 3.51 -6.37
CA LEU A 131 -1.93 4.83 -6.11
C LEU A 131 -1.95 5.09 -4.61
N ASP A 132 -0.82 5.51 -4.06
CA ASP A 132 -0.67 5.83 -2.64
C ASP A 132 -0.18 7.27 -2.48
N VAL A 133 -1.03 8.12 -1.91
CA VAL A 133 -0.75 9.54 -1.61
C VAL A 133 -0.35 9.74 -0.14
N VAL A 134 -0.65 8.77 0.72
CA VAL A 134 -0.45 8.93 2.17
C VAL A 134 1.02 8.79 2.48
N ASN A 135 1.55 9.62 3.39
CA ASN A 135 2.97 9.63 3.72
C ASN A 135 3.87 10.03 2.52
N LEU A 136 3.33 10.81 1.58
CA LEU A 136 4.07 11.58 0.58
C LEU A 136 3.78 13.07 0.77
N PRO A 137 4.72 13.95 0.39
CA PRO A 137 4.50 15.39 0.48
C PRO A 137 3.76 15.93 -0.75
N TYR A 138 3.32 17.17 -0.63
CA TYR A 138 2.69 17.92 -1.71
C TYR A 138 1.50 17.16 -2.28
N SER A 139 1.36 17.19 -3.61
CA SER A 139 0.36 16.42 -4.35
C SER A 139 0.98 15.16 -4.97
N TYR A 140 2.01 14.59 -4.35
CA TYR A 140 2.67 13.40 -4.90
C TYR A 140 1.88 12.13 -4.64
N ALA A 141 1.77 11.29 -5.66
CA ALA A 141 1.26 9.93 -5.56
C ALA A 141 2.34 8.93 -6.00
N ALA A 142 2.59 7.90 -5.20
CA ALA A 142 3.43 6.78 -5.60
C ALA A 142 2.65 5.85 -6.55
N LEU A 143 3.29 5.48 -7.65
CA LEU A 143 2.75 4.53 -8.61
C LEU A 143 3.05 3.09 -8.16
N PRO A 144 2.22 2.09 -8.54
CA PRO A 144 2.55 0.69 -8.31
C PRO A 144 3.82 0.27 -9.06
N LEU A 145 4.56 -0.69 -8.50
CA LEU A 145 5.73 -1.29 -9.14
C LEU A 145 5.29 -2.22 -10.28
N LYS A 146 5.89 -2.04 -11.47
CA LYS A 146 5.64 -2.90 -12.64
C LYS A 146 6.44 -4.21 -12.60
N ASN A 147 7.62 -4.19 -11.98
CA ASN A 147 8.60 -5.29 -11.95
C ASN A 147 8.91 -5.74 -10.50
N ALA A 148 7.88 -5.83 -9.66
CA ALA A 148 8.04 -6.10 -8.24
C ALA A 148 8.72 -7.45 -7.96
N TYR A 149 8.45 -8.48 -8.77
CA TYR A 149 9.07 -9.79 -8.59
C TYR A 149 10.57 -9.75 -8.91
N GLU A 150 10.96 -9.10 -9.99
CA GLU A 150 12.34 -8.92 -10.40
C GLU A 150 13.14 -8.17 -9.33
N LEU A 151 12.53 -7.12 -8.74
CA LEU A 151 13.13 -6.38 -7.63
C LEU A 151 13.30 -7.26 -6.39
N ALA A 152 12.28 -8.04 -6.01
CA ALA A 152 12.35 -8.95 -4.87
C ALA A 152 13.44 -10.03 -5.07
N GLU A 153 13.51 -10.63 -6.26
CA GLU A 153 14.48 -11.66 -6.61
C GLU A 153 15.90 -11.09 -6.71
N ARG A 154 16.08 -9.87 -7.23
CA ARG A 154 17.37 -9.16 -7.22
C ARG A 154 17.90 -8.99 -5.79
N ILE A 155 17.08 -8.49 -4.87
CA ILE A 155 17.45 -8.32 -3.46
C ILE A 155 17.81 -9.66 -2.83
N ARG A 156 17.00 -10.70 -3.10
CA ARG A 156 17.24 -12.06 -2.61
C ARG A 156 18.58 -12.60 -3.10
N ARG A 157 18.90 -12.47 -4.40
CA ARG A 157 20.17 -12.93 -4.98
C ARG A 157 21.37 -12.22 -4.36
N ILE A 158 21.26 -10.91 -4.10
CA ILE A 158 22.33 -10.17 -3.43
C ILE A 158 22.55 -10.73 -2.02
N LEU A 159 21.50 -10.91 -1.21
CA LEU A 159 21.64 -11.47 0.13
C LEU A 159 22.16 -12.91 0.12
N LEU A 160 21.80 -13.70 -0.89
CA LEU A 160 22.32 -15.05 -1.09
C LEU A 160 23.84 -15.07 -1.29
N LYS A 161 24.41 -14.08 -2.02
CA LYS A 161 25.87 -13.91 -2.15
C LYS A 161 26.57 -13.67 -0.80
N TYR A 162 25.85 -13.17 0.20
CA TYR A 162 26.32 -13.04 1.58
C TYR A 162 25.95 -14.24 2.47
N GLY A 163 25.57 -15.38 1.88
CA GLY A 163 25.23 -16.60 2.59
C GLY A 163 23.86 -16.57 3.30
N LYS A 164 23.00 -15.60 2.97
CA LYS A 164 21.68 -15.44 3.61
C LYS A 164 20.57 -16.03 2.74
N LYS A 165 20.02 -17.17 3.18
CA LYS A 165 18.88 -17.86 2.56
C LYS A 165 17.59 -17.34 3.18
N VAL A 166 17.04 -16.27 2.62
CA VAL A 166 15.81 -15.62 3.10
C VAL A 166 14.76 -15.52 1.98
N SER A 167 13.50 -15.32 2.37
CA SER A 167 12.43 -14.93 1.44
C SER A 167 12.30 -13.41 1.42
N ILE A 168 12.13 -12.81 0.23
CA ILE A 168 11.85 -11.38 0.08
C ILE A 168 10.40 -11.23 -0.36
N VAL A 169 9.62 -10.46 0.40
CA VAL A 169 8.22 -10.16 0.09
C VAL A 169 8.08 -8.66 -0.08
N ILE A 170 7.46 -8.23 -1.16
CA ILE A 170 7.01 -6.84 -1.33
C ILE A 170 5.50 -6.84 -1.06
N SER A 171 5.07 -5.97 -0.16
CA SER A 171 3.68 -5.87 0.29
C SER A 171 3.16 -4.46 0.15
N ASP A 172 1.87 -4.34 -0.14
CA ASP A 172 1.11 -3.11 -0.11
C ASP A 172 0.01 -3.19 0.96
N SER A 173 -0.36 -2.04 1.52
CA SER A 173 -1.34 -1.94 2.61
C SER A 173 -2.79 -2.14 2.15
N ASP A 174 -3.01 -2.05 0.83
CA ASP A 174 -4.24 -2.43 0.13
C ASP A 174 -4.77 -3.77 0.59
N LYS A 175 -6.10 -3.88 0.71
CA LYS A 175 -6.73 -5.07 1.28
C LYS A 175 -7.10 -6.10 0.23
N THR A 176 -6.63 -7.32 0.47
CA THR A 176 -7.13 -8.56 -0.13
C THR A 176 -8.11 -9.20 0.86
N PHE A 177 -9.29 -9.55 0.37
CA PHE A 177 -10.38 -10.15 1.14
C PHE A 177 -10.42 -11.66 0.94
N SER A 178 -10.76 -12.43 1.97
CA SER A 178 -10.73 -13.89 1.89
C SER A 178 -12.06 -14.52 2.26
N LEU A 179 -12.51 -15.44 1.41
CA LEU A 179 -13.68 -16.29 1.59
C LEU A 179 -13.21 -17.75 1.47
N GLY A 180 -12.91 -18.38 2.62
CA GLY A 180 -12.29 -19.70 2.63
C GLY A 180 -10.96 -19.70 1.84
N PRO A 181 -10.79 -20.59 0.84
CA PRO A 181 -9.57 -20.67 0.02
C PRO A 181 -9.51 -19.62 -1.10
N ILE A 182 -10.57 -18.82 -1.30
CA ILE A 182 -10.64 -17.81 -2.36
C ILE A 182 -10.20 -16.46 -1.79
N HIS A 183 -9.22 -15.83 -2.44
CA HIS A 183 -8.67 -14.54 -2.03
C HIS A 183 -8.94 -13.49 -3.11
N LEU A 184 -9.88 -12.59 -2.84
CA LEU A 184 -10.30 -11.54 -3.75
C LEU A 184 -9.44 -10.30 -3.56
N CYS A 185 -8.74 -9.88 -4.60
CA CYS A 185 -7.98 -8.63 -4.61
C CYS A 185 -8.54 -7.65 -5.65
N SER A 186 -8.34 -6.38 -5.39
CA SER A 186 -8.76 -5.28 -6.26
C SER A 186 -7.64 -4.80 -7.18
N ARG A 187 -6.41 -5.30 -6.98
CA ARG A 187 -5.20 -4.91 -7.74
C ARG A 187 -5.10 -5.65 -9.09
N PRO A 188 -4.86 -4.95 -10.22
CA PRO A 188 -4.82 -5.53 -11.56
C PRO A 188 -3.64 -6.50 -11.82
N HIS A 189 -2.60 -6.48 -11.00
CA HIS A 189 -1.46 -7.41 -11.05
C HIS A 189 -1.18 -7.97 -9.66
N CYS A 190 -1.60 -9.21 -9.43
CA CYS A 190 -1.50 -9.88 -8.13
C CYS A 190 -0.65 -11.13 -8.20
N VAL A 191 -0.08 -11.54 -7.07
CA VAL A 191 0.65 -12.82 -6.97
C VAL A 191 -0.26 -14.01 -7.29
N LYS A 192 0.32 -15.10 -7.78
CA LYS A 192 -0.41 -16.34 -8.08
C LYS A 192 -1.18 -16.81 -6.85
N GLY A 193 -2.45 -17.20 -7.05
CA GLY A 193 -3.36 -17.64 -5.99
C GLY A 193 -4.32 -16.54 -5.49
N LEU A 194 -4.17 -15.31 -5.97
CA LEU A 194 -5.17 -14.24 -5.77
C LEU A 194 -6.08 -14.13 -7.00
N VAL A 195 -7.35 -13.80 -6.77
CA VAL A 195 -8.38 -13.57 -7.79
C VAL A 195 -8.61 -12.07 -7.89
N CYS A 196 -8.16 -11.47 -8.99
CA CYS A 196 -8.37 -10.04 -9.23
C CYS A 196 -9.76 -9.79 -9.84
N LEU A 197 -10.63 -9.09 -9.11
CA LEU A 197 -11.93 -8.62 -9.63
C LEU A 197 -12.06 -7.10 -9.62
N GLY A 198 -10.99 -6.35 -9.31
CA GLY A 198 -11.04 -4.89 -9.28
C GLY A 198 -11.99 -4.34 -8.21
N LEU A 199 -12.81 -3.35 -8.57
CA LEU A 199 -13.82 -2.75 -7.69
C LEU A 199 -14.79 -3.80 -7.06
N PRO A 200 -15.35 -4.75 -7.83
CA PRO A 200 -16.16 -5.84 -7.27
C PRO A 200 -15.51 -6.60 -6.11
N ALA A 201 -14.20 -6.90 -6.17
CA ALA A 201 -13.52 -7.59 -5.05
C ALA A 201 -13.63 -6.80 -3.74
N TYR A 202 -13.49 -5.48 -3.82
CA TYR A 202 -13.61 -4.59 -2.67
C TYR A 202 -15.05 -4.53 -2.16
N ILE A 203 -16.03 -4.34 -3.04
CA ILE A 203 -17.44 -4.24 -2.64
C ILE A 203 -17.89 -5.55 -1.97
N ILE A 204 -17.66 -6.70 -2.61
CA ILE A 204 -18.00 -8.02 -2.07
C ILE A 204 -17.30 -8.24 -0.73
N GLY A 205 -15.99 -8.02 -0.69
CA GLY A 205 -15.18 -8.24 0.50
C GLY A 205 -15.60 -7.39 1.69
N ALA A 206 -15.79 -6.09 1.48
CA ALA A 206 -16.13 -5.15 2.53
C ALA A 206 -17.59 -5.31 3.01
N SER A 207 -18.54 -5.46 2.09
CA SER A 207 -19.97 -5.60 2.41
C SER A 207 -20.30 -6.89 3.16
N LEU A 208 -19.61 -7.98 2.86
CA LEU A 208 -19.75 -9.25 3.58
C LEU A 208 -18.90 -9.29 4.87
N GLY A 209 -18.05 -8.30 5.11
CA GLY A 209 -17.16 -8.27 6.27
C GLY A 209 -16.11 -9.39 6.24
N LEU A 210 -15.62 -9.74 5.05
CA LEU A 210 -14.64 -10.81 4.87
C LEU A 210 -13.31 -10.48 5.55
N LYS A 211 -12.50 -11.52 5.81
CA LYS A 211 -11.15 -11.38 6.37
C LYS A 211 -10.29 -10.53 5.41
N ALA A 212 -9.97 -9.31 5.82
CA ALA A 212 -9.13 -8.37 5.08
C ALA A 212 -7.68 -8.41 5.57
N ARG A 213 -6.72 -8.53 4.65
CA ARG A 213 -5.28 -8.55 4.92
C ARG A 213 -4.51 -7.69 3.92
N ALA A 214 -3.37 -7.15 4.33
CA ALA A 214 -2.44 -6.48 3.41
C ALA A 214 -2.04 -7.38 2.24
N THR A 215 -1.88 -6.78 1.06
CA THR A 215 -1.77 -7.50 -0.21
C THR A 215 -0.30 -7.81 -0.54
N PRO A 216 0.06 -9.08 -0.81
CA PRO A 216 1.35 -9.41 -1.37
C PRO A 216 1.43 -8.95 -2.83
N VAL A 217 2.44 -8.13 -3.12
CA VAL A 217 2.73 -7.62 -4.47
C VAL A 217 3.71 -8.55 -5.18
N ALA A 218 4.73 -9.03 -4.46
CA ALA A 218 5.68 -10.00 -4.96
C ALA A 218 6.28 -10.83 -3.83
N ALA A 219 6.71 -12.06 -4.13
CA ALA A 219 7.38 -12.93 -3.17
C ALA A 219 8.47 -13.76 -3.88
N ALA A 220 9.73 -13.49 -3.57
CA ALA A 220 10.89 -14.22 -4.05
C ALA A 220 11.39 -15.19 -2.97
N GLY A 221 11.64 -16.45 -3.35
CA GLY A 221 12.05 -17.49 -2.42
C GLY A 221 10.97 -17.91 -1.43
N TRP A 222 9.71 -17.72 -1.79
CA TRP A 222 8.56 -18.14 -1.01
C TRP A 222 8.09 -19.52 -1.47
N ALA A 223 7.94 -20.45 -0.53
CA ALA A 223 7.57 -21.84 -0.83
C ALA A 223 6.27 -22.29 -0.13
N TYR A 224 5.62 -21.40 0.62
CA TYR A 224 4.41 -21.71 1.39
C TYR A 224 3.13 -21.30 0.63
N PRO A 225 1.95 -21.76 1.06
CA PRO A 225 0.67 -21.34 0.47
C PRO A 225 0.46 -19.81 0.52
N VAL A 226 -0.40 -19.32 -0.39
CA VAL A 226 -0.75 -17.88 -0.47
C VAL A 226 -1.43 -17.35 0.81
N GLU A 227 -2.16 -18.21 1.52
CA GLU A 227 -2.77 -17.88 2.82
C GLU A 227 -1.72 -17.46 3.85
N ASP A 228 -0.59 -18.18 3.92
CA ASP A 228 0.51 -17.88 4.83
C ASP A 228 1.22 -16.57 4.40
N LEU A 229 1.26 -16.29 3.09
CA LEU A 229 1.85 -15.06 2.53
C LEU A 229 0.99 -13.83 2.88
N LEU A 230 -0.34 -13.96 2.82
CA LEU A 230 -1.28 -12.93 3.24
C LEU A 230 -1.14 -12.62 4.73
N ASP A 231 -0.99 -13.65 5.57
CA ASP A 231 -0.75 -13.47 7.01
C ASP A 231 0.58 -12.76 7.28
N VAL A 232 1.65 -13.12 6.56
CA VAL A 232 2.95 -12.42 6.62
C VAL A 232 2.83 -10.94 6.27
N CYS A 233 2.11 -10.63 5.19
CA CYS A 233 1.92 -9.24 4.76
C CYS A 233 1.14 -8.44 5.81
N GLU A 234 0.07 -9.00 6.37
CA GLU A 234 -0.73 -8.35 7.40
C GLU A 234 0.04 -8.16 8.71
N VAL A 235 0.83 -9.14 9.14
CA VAL A 235 1.71 -9.01 10.33
C VAL A 235 2.73 -7.89 10.11
N ALA A 236 3.34 -7.84 8.93
CA ALA A 236 4.28 -6.78 8.58
C ALA A 236 3.62 -5.39 8.52
N ASP A 237 2.46 -5.25 7.87
CA ASP A 237 1.69 -4.00 7.79
C ASP A 237 1.39 -3.44 9.18
N ARG A 238 0.87 -4.28 10.08
CA ARG A 238 0.61 -3.89 11.48
C ARG A 238 1.88 -3.50 12.22
N ALA A 239 2.97 -4.23 12.01
CA ALA A 239 4.24 -3.91 12.63
C ALA A 239 4.74 -2.52 12.20
N ARG A 240 4.69 -2.20 10.91
CA ARG A 240 5.10 -0.88 10.37
C ARG A 240 4.35 0.26 11.04
N GLY A 241 3.03 0.09 11.20
CA GLY A 241 2.14 1.13 11.68
C GLY A 241 1.86 2.18 10.60
N TYR A 242 1.30 3.33 11.00
CA TYR A 242 0.71 4.28 10.05
C TYR A 242 1.62 5.47 9.67
N GLY A 243 2.84 5.54 10.20
CA GLY A 243 3.74 6.67 9.94
C GLY A 243 3.15 8.00 10.42
N ALA A 244 2.89 8.92 9.47
CA ALA A 244 2.30 10.22 9.76
C ALA A 244 0.77 10.15 9.93
N GLY A 245 0.10 9.12 9.43
CA GLY A 245 -1.36 8.97 9.55
C GLY A 245 -1.90 7.88 8.63
N ARG A 246 -3.15 7.46 8.87
CA ARG A 246 -3.83 6.42 8.07
C ARG A 246 -4.36 6.94 6.74
N ASN A 247 -4.60 8.24 6.64
CA ASN A 247 -5.14 8.92 5.47
C ASN A 247 -4.64 10.38 5.47
N MET A 248 -4.87 11.09 4.36
CA MET A 248 -4.39 12.47 4.21
C MET A 248 -4.96 13.43 5.26
N TRP A 249 -6.19 13.20 5.76
CA TRP A 249 -6.77 14.01 6.83
C TRP A 249 -6.01 13.87 8.15
N GLU A 250 -5.71 12.64 8.56
CA GLU A 250 -4.91 12.41 9.77
C GLU A 250 -3.51 13.01 9.64
N VAL A 251 -2.88 12.91 8.46
CA VAL A 251 -1.55 13.50 8.20
C VAL A 251 -1.60 15.03 8.29
N ALA A 252 -2.59 15.65 7.65
CA ALA A 252 -2.82 17.10 7.68
C ALA A 252 -3.01 17.61 9.11
N VAL A 253 -3.86 16.93 9.89
CA VAL A 253 -4.11 17.25 11.31
C VAL A 253 -2.83 17.10 12.13
N LYS A 254 -2.05 16.02 11.94
CA LYS A 254 -0.81 15.77 12.69
C LYS A 254 0.21 16.89 12.53
N PHE A 255 0.32 17.46 11.32
CA PHE A 255 1.28 18.53 11.05
C PHE A 255 0.69 19.94 11.19
N GLY A 256 -0.63 20.07 11.39
CA GLY A 256 -1.30 21.37 11.43
C GLY A 256 -1.28 22.09 10.09
N THR A 257 -1.42 21.36 8.98
CA THR A 257 -1.30 21.89 7.61
C THR A 257 -2.45 21.39 6.72
N GLY A 258 -2.59 21.93 5.51
CA GLY A 258 -3.47 21.37 4.47
C GLY A 258 -2.92 20.06 3.88
N PHE A 259 -3.78 19.28 3.20
CA PHE A 259 -3.39 17.96 2.66
C PHE A 259 -2.22 18.02 1.68
N THR A 260 -2.15 19.09 0.87
CA THR A 260 -1.10 19.32 -0.14
C THR A 260 0.06 20.18 0.37
N SER A 261 0.08 20.52 1.66
CA SER A 261 1.12 21.37 2.28
C SER A 261 2.14 20.58 3.09
N VAL A 262 2.01 19.26 3.15
CA VAL A 262 2.96 18.37 3.80
C VAL A 262 4.27 18.38 3.01
N THR A 263 5.42 18.49 3.68
CA THR A 263 6.74 18.56 3.03
C THR A 263 7.63 17.36 3.41
N TRP A 264 8.69 17.12 2.63
CA TRP A 264 9.70 16.11 2.98
C TRP A 264 10.27 16.33 4.39
N ASN A 265 10.59 17.57 4.75
CA ASN A 265 11.13 17.92 6.07
C ASN A 265 10.18 17.58 7.22
N MET A 266 8.87 17.63 6.99
CA MET A 266 7.86 17.20 7.97
C MET A 266 7.87 15.67 8.11
N LEU A 267 7.88 14.96 6.99
CA LEU A 267 7.86 13.49 6.96
C LEU A 267 9.14 12.88 7.54
N GLU A 268 10.30 13.51 7.35
CA GLU A 268 11.58 13.05 7.92
C GLU A 268 11.60 13.03 9.45
N LYS A 269 10.74 13.82 10.11
CA LYS A 269 10.58 13.81 11.57
C LYS A 269 9.79 12.60 12.08
N VAL A 270 9.13 11.87 11.19
CA VAL A 270 8.34 10.69 11.52
C VAL A 270 9.19 9.43 11.38
N PRO A 271 9.17 8.51 12.36
CA PRO A 271 9.86 7.23 12.23
C PRO A 271 9.41 6.45 10.98
N HIS A 272 10.38 6.14 10.11
CA HIS A 272 10.14 5.39 8.88
C HIS A 272 10.57 3.91 9.05
N TYR A 273 9.66 2.98 8.77
CA TYR A 273 9.86 1.53 8.90
C TYR A 273 9.49 0.78 7.61
N PRO A 274 10.21 0.98 6.49
CA PRO A 274 9.87 0.37 5.22
C PRO A 274 10.15 -1.15 5.20
N VAL A 275 10.96 -1.64 6.14
CA VAL A 275 11.39 -3.04 6.22
C VAL A 275 10.97 -3.67 7.55
N VAL A 276 10.34 -4.83 7.45
CA VAL A 276 10.02 -5.70 8.59
C VAL A 276 10.62 -7.09 8.35
N ILE A 277 11.33 -7.62 9.34
CA ILE A 277 11.86 -8.99 9.33
C ILE A 277 10.97 -9.83 10.23
N LEU A 278 10.47 -10.94 9.71
CA LEU A 278 9.68 -11.92 10.43
C LEU A 278 10.46 -13.23 10.55
N ARG A 279 10.54 -13.75 11.77
CA ARG A 279 11.12 -15.06 12.07
C ARG A 279 10.06 -15.96 12.68
N ARG A 280 9.71 -17.04 12.00
CA ARG A 280 8.75 -18.03 12.48
C ARG A 280 9.34 -18.82 13.66
N PHE A 281 8.52 -19.12 14.66
CA PHE A 281 8.83 -19.98 15.80
C PHE A 281 7.58 -20.76 16.25
#